data_AF-A0A9D3UBT6-F1
#
_entry.id   AF-A0A9D3UBT6-F1
#
_cell.length_a   1.000
_cell.length_b   1.000
_cell.length_c   1.000
_cell.angle_alpha   90.00
_cell.angle_beta   90.00
_cell.angle_gamma   90.00
#
_symmetry.space_group_name_H-M   'P 1'
#
loop_
_entity.id
_entity.type
_entity.pdbx_description
1 polymer ?
#
loop_
_entity_poly.entity_id
_entity_poly.type
_entity_poly.pdbx_seq_one_letter_code
_entity_poly.pdbx_strand_id
1 'polypeptide(L)'
;MPELLRSAKLAVEKGMAQGRNETYVKQLSDYIIPALVEALHKEPDTEICASMLDALNECVQISGPLLDESQVRSTVDEIKQVITAGVSRKSERAERAKAEDFDAEEGELIKEENEQEEEVFDQVGEILGTLIKTFKASFLPFFDELSSYLTPMWGKDKTPEERRIAICIFDDVAEQCREAALKSDNEVLGPNHNFLPKIDSSKHKEQTASRMVNLLRQLQQTLPPAALASTLSSLQPQQQPALSYFVICTMCMH
;
A
#
# COMPACT_ATOMS: atom_id res chain seq x y z
N MET A 1 -9.87 -15.51 -15.06
CA MET A 1 -10.42 -15.93 -13.75
C MET A 1 -11.44 -14.93 -13.18
N PRO A 2 -11.19 -13.60 -13.18
CA PRO A 2 -12.13 -12.61 -12.65
C PRO A 2 -13.53 -12.70 -13.26
N GLU A 3 -13.63 -12.83 -14.59
CA GLU A 3 -14.91 -12.91 -15.30
C GLU A 3 -15.81 -14.08 -14.87
N LEU A 4 -15.22 -15.22 -14.50
CA LEU A 4 -15.98 -16.36 -13.99
C LEU A 4 -16.59 -16.03 -12.62
N LEU A 5 -15.79 -15.45 -11.73
CA LEU A 5 -16.21 -15.05 -10.39
C LEU A 5 -17.26 -13.91 -10.46
N ARG A 6 -17.04 -12.93 -11.34
CA ARG A 6 -17.95 -11.82 -11.63
C ARG A 6 -19.29 -12.31 -12.15
N SER A 7 -19.27 -13.22 -13.12
CA SER A 7 -20.48 -13.84 -13.69
C SER A 7 -21.26 -14.61 -12.63
N ALA A 8 -20.58 -15.38 -11.77
CA ALA A 8 -21.21 -16.11 -10.69
C ALA A 8 -21.87 -15.17 -9.66
N LYS A 9 -21.18 -14.11 -9.24
CA LYS A 9 -21.71 -13.10 -8.32
C LYS A 9 -22.96 -12.41 -8.90
N LEU A 10 -22.88 -11.94 -10.14
CA LEU A 10 -24.01 -11.29 -10.82
C LEU A 10 -25.22 -12.22 -10.98
N ALA A 11 -24.99 -13.51 -11.28
CA ALA A 11 -26.07 -14.48 -11.38
C ALA A 11 -26.78 -14.68 -10.04
N VAL A 12 -26.03 -14.70 -8.93
CA VAL A 12 -26.58 -14.80 -7.57
C VAL A 12 -27.37 -13.54 -7.21
N GLU A 13 -26.80 -12.36 -7.43
CA GLU A 13 -27.45 -11.06 -7.13
C GLU A 13 -28.75 -10.86 -7.92
N LYS A 14 -28.82 -11.36 -9.16
CA LYS A 14 -30.01 -11.28 -10.02
C LYS A 14 -31.03 -12.41 -9.78
N GLY A 15 -30.78 -13.32 -8.84
CA GLY A 15 -31.64 -14.48 -8.61
C GLY A 15 -31.69 -15.48 -9.78
N MET A 16 -30.73 -15.40 -10.70
CA MET A 16 -30.65 -16.26 -11.90
C MET A 16 -29.85 -17.54 -11.63
N ALA A 17 -29.21 -17.66 -10.47
CA ALA A 17 -28.29 -18.75 -10.13
C ALA A 17 -28.97 -20.08 -9.75
N GLN A 18 -30.23 -20.31 -10.14
CA GLN A 18 -30.96 -21.58 -9.97
C GLN A 18 -30.86 -22.18 -8.56
N GLY A 19 -31.05 -21.36 -7.52
CA GLY A 19 -30.98 -21.78 -6.11
C GLY A 19 -29.60 -21.72 -5.47
N ARG A 20 -28.55 -21.34 -6.23
CA ARG A 20 -27.24 -21.00 -5.67
C ARG A 20 -27.28 -19.61 -5.03
N ASN A 21 -26.48 -19.43 -4.00
CA ASN A 21 -26.37 -18.20 -3.21
C ASN A 21 -24.90 -17.77 -3.07
N GLU A 22 -24.64 -16.85 -2.15
CA GLU A 22 -23.31 -16.30 -1.88
C GLU A 22 -22.27 -17.38 -1.49
N THR A 23 -22.69 -18.50 -0.90
CA THR A 23 -21.81 -19.65 -0.62
C THR A 23 -21.19 -20.23 -1.88
N TYR A 24 -21.90 -20.19 -3.02
CA TYR A 24 -21.34 -20.64 -4.29
C TYR A 24 -20.23 -19.70 -4.79
N VAL A 25 -20.39 -18.38 -4.61
CA VAL A 25 -19.35 -17.40 -4.95
C VAL A 25 -18.13 -17.60 -4.04
N LYS A 26 -18.35 -17.84 -2.74
CA LYS A 26 -17.28 -18.18 -1.80
C LYS A 26 -16.51 -19.44 -2.24
N GLN A 27 -17.21 -20.52 -2.59
CA GLN A 27 -16.57 -21.74 -3.07
C GLN A 27 -15.68 -21.46 -4.28
N LEU A 28 -16.14 -20.63 -5.23
CA LEU A 28 -15.32 -20.24 -6.37
C LEU A 28 -14.08 -19.44 -5.95
N SER A 29 -14.19 -18.47 -5.05
CA SER A 29 -13.02 -17.73 -4.54
C SER A 29 -12.04 -18.64 -3.80
N ASP A 30 -12.53 -19.65 -3.08
CA ASP A 30 -11.71 -20.63 -2.35
C ASP A 30 -10.84 -21.47 -3.29
N TYR A 31 -11.22 -21.62 -4.57
CA TYR A 31 -10.37 -22.26 -5.59
C TYR A 31 -9.56 -21.25 -6.40
N ILE A 32 -10.14 -20.10 -6.76
CA ILE A 32 -9.54 -19.15 -7.70
C ILE A 32 -8.39 -18.38 -7.06
N ILE A 33 -8.59 -17.84 -5.85
CA ILE A 33 -7.59 -16.98 -5.21
C ILE A 33 -6.28 -17.75 -4.95
N PRO A 34 -6.29 -18.95 -4.32
CA PRO A 34 -5.05 -19.68 -4.09
C PRO A 34 -4.33 -20.09 -5.38
N ALA A 35 -5.08 -20.48 -6.41
CA ALA A 35 -4.50 -20.85 -7.70
C ALA A 35 -3.84 -19.65 -8.41
N LEU A 36 -4.44 -18.46 -8.32
CA LEU A 36 -3.84 -17.24 -8.86
C LEU A 36 -2.59 -16.83 -8.09
N VAL A 37 -2.62 -16.89 -6.76
CA VAL A 37 -1.45 -16.62 -5.90
C VAL A 37 -0.30 -17.59 -6.22
N GLU A 38 -0.59 -18.89 -6.32
CA GLU A 38 0.43 -19.89 -6.66
C GLU A 38 1.01 -19.68 -8.07
N ALA A 39 0.17 -19.30 -9.03
CA ALA A 39 0.63 -19.02 -10.37
C ALA A 39 1.51 -17.75 -10.40
N LEU A 40 1.10 -16.69 -9.70
CA LEU A 40 1.85 -15.43 -9.59
C LEU A 40 3.23 -15.67 -8.98
N HIS A 41 3.32 -16.48 -7.93
CA HIS A 41 4.57 -16.85 -7.29
C HIS A 41 5.59 -17.50 -8.25
N LYS A 42 5.11 -18.19 -9.29
CA LYS A 42 5.94 -18.92 -10.25
C LYS A 42 6.19 -18.15 -11.53
N GLU A 43 5.58 -16.97 -11.71
CA GLU A 43 5.62 -16.22 -12.96
C GLU A 43 6.95 -15.44 -13.07
N PRO A 44 7.83 -15.80 -14.03
CA PRO A 44 9.10 -15.09 -14.19
C PRO A 44 8.99 -13.79 -14.98
N ASP A 45 7.94 -13.62 -15.80
CA ASP A 45 7.79 -12.47 -16.68
C ASP A 45 7.12 -11.29 -15.97
N THR A 46 7.78 -10.13 -15.99
CA THR A 46 7.34 -8.93 -15.27
C THR A 46 6.01 -8.38 -15.79
N GLU A 47 5.76 -8.42 -17.10
CA GLU A 47 4.51 -7.94 -17.70
C GLU A 47 3.34 -8.87 -17.37
N ILE A 48 3.59 -10.18 -17.42
CA ILE A 48 2.59 -11.18 -17.04
C ILE A 48 2.30 -11.07 -15.53
N CYS A 49 3.33 -10.85 -14.71
CA CYS A 49 3.19 -10.62 -13.27
C CYS A 49 2.26 -9.43 -12.97
N ALA A 50 2.45 -8.28 -13.64
CA ALA A 50 1.54 -7.13 -13.51
C ALA A 50 0.10 -7.49 -13.89
N SER A 51 -0.10 -8.16 -15.02
CA SER A 51 -1.42 -8.61 -15.48
C SER A 51 -2.10 -9.58 -14.51
N MET A 52 -1.32 -10.45 -13.86
CA MET A 52 -1.80 -11.41 -12.87
C MET A 52 -2.14 -10.74 -11.53
N LEU A 53 -1.38 -9.73 -11.12
CA LEU A 53 -1.69 -8.88 -9.96
C LEU A 53 -3.02 -8.14 -10.16
N ASP A 54 -3.25 -7.57 -11.34
CA ASP A 54 -4.54 -6.92 -11.67
C ASP A 54 -5.69 -7.93 -11.61
N ALA A 55 -5.52 -9.11 -12.23
CA ALA A 55 -6.52 -10.17 -12.16
C ALA A 55 -6.79 -10.66 -10.72
N LEU A 56 -5.75 -10.74 -9.88
CA LEU A 56 -5.89 -11.07 -8.46
C LEU A 56 -6.65 -9.96 -7.72
N ASN A 57 -6.29 -8.69 -7.96
CA ASN A 57 -6.97 -7.52 -7.42
C ASN A 57 -8.46 -7.52 -7.78
N GLU A 58 -8.81 -7.75 -9.04
CA GLU A 58 -10.20 -7.88 -9.47
C GLU A 58 -10.94 -9.00 -8.72
N CYS A 59 -10.30 -10.16 -8.53
CA CYS A 59 -10.90 -11.26 -7.78
C CYS A 59 -11.16 -10.87 -6.31
N VAL A 60 -10.23 -10.15 -5.69
CA VAL A 60 -10.39 -9.60 -4.33
C VAL A 60 -11.52 -8.56 -4.29
N GLN A 61 -11.63 -7.65 -5.26
CA GLN A 61 -12.75 -6.69 -5.33
C GLN A 61 -14.11 -7.38 -5.43
N ILE A 62 -14.19 -8.48 -6.18
CA ILE A 62 -15.43 -9.23 -6.37
C ILE A 62 -15.80 -10.00 -5.10
N SER A 63 -14.84 -10.66 -4.47
CA SER A 63 -15.07 -11.64 -3.39
C SER A 63 -14.65 -11.17 -2.00
N GLY A 64 -14.16 -9.94 -1.84
CA GLY A 64 -13.54 -9.41 -0.62
C GLY A 64 -14.27 -9.77 0.69
N PRO A 65 -15.59 -9.50 0.83
CA PRO A 65 -16.35 -9.84 2.03
C PRO A 65 -16.46 -11.35 2.34
N LEU A 66 -16.13 -12.21 1.37
CA LEU A 66 -16.21 -13.67 1.43
C LEU A 66 -14.86 -14.34 1.69
N LEU A 67 -13.77 -13.57 1.59
CA LEU A 67 -12.42 -14.06 1.83
C LEU A 67 -12.22 -14.26 3.33
N ASP A 68 -11.64 -15.39 3.68
CA ASP A 68 -11.18 -15.64 5.04
C ASP A 68 -9.77 -15.09 5.28
N GLU A 69 -9.37 -15.09 6.56
CA GLU A 69 -8.07 -14.57 6.99
C GLU A 69 -6.90 -15.28 6.28
N SER A 70 -7.04 -16.56 5.95
CA SER A 70 -5.98 -17.34 5.31
C SER A 70 -5.75 -16.89 3.87
N GLN A 71 -6.83 -16.60 3.13
CA GLN A 71 -6.76 -16.07 1.76
C GLN A 71 -6.21 -14.64 1.72
N VAL A 72 -6.58 -13.81 2.70
CA VAL A 72 -6.00 -12.46 2.85
C VAL A 72 -4.51 -12.56 3.15
N ARG A 73 -4.12 -13.46 4.08
CA ARG A 73 -2.71 -13.67 4.43
C ARG A 73 -1.90 -14.15 3.24
N SER A 74 -2.36 -15.16 2.50
CA SER A 74 -1.63 -15.66 1.33
C SER A 74 -1.46 -14.58 0.26
N THR A 75 -2.47 -13.73 0.07
CA THR A 75 -2.40 -12.59 -0.87
C THR A 75 -1.36 -11.56 -0.41
N VAL A 76 -1.38 -11.20 0.88
CA VAL A 76 -0.41 -10.25 1.47
C VAL A 76 1.02 -10.79 1.39
N ASP A 77 1.21 -12.06 1.69
CA ASP A 77 2.53 -12.70 1.64
C ASP A 77 3.06 -12.77 0.20
N GLU A 78 2.20 -12.98 -0.78
CA GLU A 78 2.58 -12.89 -2.19
C GLU A 78 2.98 -11.47 -2.59
N ILE A 79 2.22 -10.45 -2.17
CA ILE A 79 2.57 -9.04 -2.42
C ILE A 79 3.94 -8.69 -1.83
N LYS A 80 4.26 -9.18 -0.61
CA LYS A 80 5.59 -8.98 0.00
C LYS A 80 6.69 -9.59 -0.87
N GLN A 81 6.44 -10.77 -1.46
CA GLN A 81 7.40 -11.42 -2.35
C GLN A 81 7.60 -10.65 -3.65
N VAL A 82 6.52 -10.16 -4.26
CA VAL A 82 6.59 -9.30 -5.45
C VAL A 82 7.43 -8.05 -5.17
N ILE A 83 7.17 -7.34 -4.05
CA ILE A 83 7.96 -6.15 -3.67
C ILE A 83 9.44 -6.52 -3.50
N THR A 84 9.73 -7.63 -2.82
CA THR A 84 11.10 -8.09 -2.57
C THR A 84 11.83 -8.43 -3.88
N ALA A 85 11.15 -9.12 -4.79
CA ALA A 85 11.68 -9.47 -6.09
C ALA A 85 11.94 -8.22 -6.96
N GLY A 86 11.02 -7.25 -6.95
CA GLY A 86 11.20 -5.96 -7.65
C GLY A 86 12.41 -5.18 -7.12
N VAL A 87 12.63 -5.18 -5.79
CA VAL A 87 13.84 -4.59 -5.19
C VAL A 87 15.12 -5.30 -5.66
N SER A 88 15.12 -6.64 -5.77
CA SER A 88 16.26 -7.42 -6.29
C SER A 88 16.54 -7.06 -7.75
N ARG A 89 15.53 -7.10 -8.62
CA ARG A 89 15.66 -6.79 -10.06
C ARG A 89 16.09 -5.35 -10.29
N LYS A 90 15.65 -4.41 -9.45
CA LYS A 90 16.16 -3.03 -9.45
C LYS A 90 17.66 -2.96 -9.11
N SER A 91 18.11 -3.72 -8.12
CA SER A 91 19.54 -3.79 -7.80
C SER A 91 20.36 -4.38 -8.95
N GLU A 92 19.87 -5.44 -9.60
CA GLU A 92 20.56 -6.08 -10.73
C GLU A 92 20.71 -5.12 -11.92
N ARG A 93 19.66 -4.39 -12.28
CA ARG A 93 19.71 -3.34 -13.31
C ARG A 93 20.68 -2.21 -12.96
N ALA A 94 20.71 -1.79 -11.69
CA ALA A 94 21.64 -0.77 -11.24
C ALA A 94 23.10 -1.20 -11.34
N GLU A 95 23.38 -2.50 -11.22
CA GLU A 95 24.72 -3.06 -11.46
C GLU A 95 25.03 -3.21 -12.96
N ARG A 96 24.07 -3.65 -13.78
CA ARG A 96 24.23 -3.70 -15.25
C ARG A 96 24.52 -2.32 -15.85
N ALA A 97 23.87 -1.28 -15.35
CA ALA A 97 24.11 0.10 -15.77
C ALA A 97 25.53 0.64 -15.44
N LYS A 98 26.31 -0.08 -14.63
CA LYS A 98 27.70 0.26 -14.28
C LYS A 98 28.74 -0.64 -14.97
N ALA A 99 28.30 -1.62 -15.76
CA ALA A 99 29.18 -2.58 -16.39
C ALA A 99 30.07 -1.90 -17.45
N GLU A 100 31.29 -2.44 -17.65
CA GLU A 100 32.26 -1.86 -18.61
C GLU A 100 31.79 -1.95 -20.07
N ASP A 101 30.91 -2.92 -20.37
CA ASP A 101 30.31 -3.18 -21.67
C ASP A 101 28.94 -2.51 -21.86
N PHE A 102 28.52 -1.65 -20.92
CA PHE A 102 27.26 -0.92 -21.04
C PHE A 102 27.26 -0.01 -22.28
N ASP A 103 26.31 -0.26 -23.19
CA ASP A 103 26.13 0.50 -24.42
C ASP A 103 24.70 1.06 -24.54
N ALA A 104 24.39 1.64 -25.71
CA ALA A 104 23.08 2.24 -25.94
C ALA A 104 21.95 1.20 -26.05
N GLU A 105 22.25 -0.03 -26.49
CA GLU A 105 21.26 -1.11 -26.61
C GLU A 105 20.87 -1.61 -25.21
N GLU A 106 21.86 -1.88 -24.36
CA GLU A 106 21.61 -2.24 -22.95
C GLU A 106 20.88 -1.13 -22.19
N GLY A 107 21.19 0.14 -22.49
CA GLY A 107 20.48 1.28 -21.91
C GLY A 107 18.99 1.35 -22.24
N GLU A 108 18.59 1.03 -23.47
CA GLU A 108 17.17 0.98 -23.86
C GLU A 108 16.47 -0.24 -23.22
N LEU A 109 17.14 -1.40 -23.14
CA LEU A 109 16.59 -2.58 -22.45
C LEU A 109 16.31 -2.30 -20.97
N ILE A 110 17.27 -1.70 -20.25
CA ILE A 110 17.08 -1.33 -18.84
C ILE A 110 15.91 -0.35 -18.68
N LYS A 111 15.73 0.57 -19.63
CA LYS A 111 14.63 1.53 -19.59
C LYS A 111 13.28 0.83 -19.76
N GLU A 112 13.15 -0.09 -20.72
CA GLU A 112 11.94 -0.90 -20.92
C GLU A 112 11.62 -1.73 -19.66
N GLU A 113 12.62 -2.40 -19.08
CA GLU A 113 12.45 -3.13 -17.82
C GLU A 113 12.04 -2.21 -16.65
N ASN A 114 12.48 -0.94 -16.63
CA ASN A 114 12.04 0.04 -15.62
C ASN A 114 10.57 0.40 -15.79
N GLU A 115 10.09 0.58 -17.02
CA GLU A 115 8.68 0.85 -17.30
C GLU A 115 7.80 -0.34 -16.89
N GLN A 116 8.22 -1.58 -17.17
CA GLN A 116 7.52 -2.79 -16.73
C GLN A 116 7.45 -2.92 -15.19
N GLU A 117 8.53 -2.56 -14.50
CA GLU A 117 8.56 -2.59 -13.03
C GLU A 117 7.68 -1.52 -12.40
N GLU A 118 7.62 -0.32 -12.99
CA GLU A 118 6.69 0.72 -12.52
C GLU A 118 5.24 0.23 -12.60
N GLU A 119 4.86 -0.48 -13.67
CA GLU A 119 3.53 -1.08 -13.78
C GLU A 119 3.27 -2.14 -12.70
N VAL A 120 4.23 -3.03 -12.41
CA VAL A 120 4.10 -4.01 -11.30
C VAL A 120 3.86 -3.30 -9.97
N PHE A 121 4.62 -2.23 -9.69
CA PHE A 121 4.47 -1.47 -8.44
C PHE A 121 3.14 -0.71 -8.38
N ASP A 122 2.63 -0.21 -9.50
CA ASP A 122 1.29 0.38 -9.58
C ASP A 122 0.22 -0.66 -9.22
N GLN A 123 0.32 -1.89 -9.76
CA GLN A 123 -0.61 -2.98 -9.42
C GLN A 123 -0.51 -3.41 -7.94
N VAL A 124 0.70 -3.39 -7.34
CA VAL A 124 0.89 -3.58 -5.90
C VAL A 124 0.14 -2.51 -5.09
N GLY A 125 0.22 -1.25 -5.52
CA GLY A 125 -0.53 -0.15 -4.92
C GLY A 125 -2.04 -0.37 -4.97
N GLU A 126 -2.57 -0.75 -6.13
CA GLU A 126 -4.00 -0.97 -6.35
C GLU A 126 -4.57 -2.13 -5.52
N ILE A 127 -3.85 -3.26 -5.46
CA ILE A 127 -4.32 -4.40 -4.66
C ILE A 127 -4.25 -4.12 -3.16
N LEU A 128 -3.19 -3.45 -2.67
CA LEU A 128 -3.10 -3.06 -1.27
C LEU A 128 -4.19 -2.04 -0.91
N GLY A 129 -4.41 -1.05 -1.75
CA GLY A 129 -5.50 -0.09 -1.57
C GLY A 129 -6.87 -0.78 -1.54
N THR A 130 -7.08 -1.77 -2.39
CA THR A 130 -8.30 -2.60 -2.39
C THR A 130 -8.45 -3.40 -1.09
N LEU A 131 -7.40 -4.07 -0.63
CA LEU A 131 -7.41 -4.83 0.63
C LEU A 131 -7.72 -3.92 1.83
N ILE A 132 -7.07 -2.75 1.90
CA ILE A 132 -7.29 -1.77 2.97
C ILE A 132 -8.74 -1.27 2.96
N LYS A 133 -9.30 -0.93 1.80
CA LYS A 133 -10.70 -0.47 1.67
C LYS A 133 -11.70 -1.57 2.01
N THR A 134 -11.38 -2.82 1.69
CA THR A 134 -12.24 -3.99 1.90
C THR A 134 -12.29 -4.38 3.38
N PHE A 135 -11.11 -4.54 4.01
CA PHE A 135 -10.99 -5.10 5.36
C PHE A 135 -10.84 -4.03 6.45
N LYS A 136 -10.53 -2.79 6.09
CA LYS A 136 -10.45 -1.62 6.99
C LYS A 136 -9.55 -1.93 8.20
N ALA A 137 -10.03 -1.67 9.41
CA ALA A 137 -9.29 -1.90 10.65
C ALA A 137 -8.80 -3.34 10.83
N SER A 138 -9.50 -4.34 10.27
CA SER A 138 -9.06 -5.74 10.32
C SER A 138 -7.81 -6.01 9.48
N PHE A 139 -7.44 -5.09 8.58
CA PHE A 139 -6.21 -5.17 7.79
C PHE A 139 -4.97 -4.69 8.56
N LEU A 140 -5.12 -3.94 9.66
CA LEU A 140 -3.99 -3.33 10.37
C LEU A 140 -2.89 -4.32 10.76
N PRO A 141 -3.18 -5.53 11.29
CA PRO A 141 -2.12 -6.50 11.60
C PRO A 141 -1.29 -6.92 10.39
N PHE A 142 -1.92 -7.03 9.21
CA PHE A 142 -1.23 -7.33 7.96
C PHE A 142 -0.40 -6.15 7.47
N PHE A 143 -0.95 -4.94 7.59
CA PHE A 143 -0.25 -3.72 7.23
C PHE A 143 0.99 -3.49 8.10
N ASP A 144 0.92 -3.77 9.41
CA ASP A 144 2.06 -3.62 10.32
C ASP A 144 3.26 -4.44 9.85
N GLU A 145 3.04 -5.70 9.45
CA GLU A 145 4.08 -6.54 8.86
C GLU A 145 4.61 -5.97 7.53
N LEU A 146 3.69 -5.52 6.66
CA LEU A 146 3.98 -5.05 5.31
C LEU A 146 4.65 -3.65 5.29
N SER A 147 4.46 -2.86 6.34
CA SER A 147 4.99 -1.49 6.46
C SER A 147 6.52 -1.43 6.32
N SER A 148 7.22 -2.48 6.78
CA SER A 148 8.68 -2.61 6.67
C SER A 148 9.16 -2.74 5.21
N TYR A 149 8.33 -3.28 4.32
CA TYR A 149 8.59 -3.45 2.89
C TYR A 149 8.25 -2.17 2.10
N LEU A 150 7.29 -1.39 2.57
CA LEU A 150 6.88 -0.13 1.92
C LEU A 150 7.73 1.07 2.34
N THR A 151 8.24 1.09 3.57
CA THR A 151 9.06 2.21 4.08
C THR A 151 10.26 2.55 3.17
N PRO A 152 11.00 1.58 2.59
CA PRO A 152 12.07 1.86 1.64
C PRO A 152 11.64 2.67 0.41
N MET A 153 10.37 2.61 0.00
CA MET A 153 9.83 3.34 -1.17
C MET A 153 9.82 4.87 -0.98
N TRP A 154 10.03 5.35 0.25
CA TRP A 154 10.16 6.78 0.57
C TRP A 154 11.58 7.34 0.37
N GLY A 155 12.54 6.48 0.00
CA GLY A 155 13.94 6.87 -0.19
C GLY A 155 14.10 8.00 -1.22
N LYS A 156 15.13 8.83 -1.02
CA LYS A 156 15.48 9.91 -1.96
C LYS A 156 15.97 9.36 -3.31
N ASP A 157 16.45 8.12 -3.30
CA ASP A 157 16.89 7.31 -4.44
C ASP A 157 15.73 6.62 -5.19
N LYS A 158 14.48 6.82 -4.75
CA LYS A 158 13.30 6.18 -5.35
C LYS A 158 12.71 6.98 -6.50
N THR A 159 11.95 6.32 -7.37
CA THR A 159 11.23 6.99 -8.45
C THR A 159 10.08 7.84 -7.86
N PRO A 160 9.61 8.87 -8.58
CA PRO A 160 8.39 9.58 -8.19
C PRO A 160 7.21 8.63 -8.00
N GLU A 161 7.16 7.56 -8.79
CA GLU A 161 6.10 6.57 -8.78
C GLU A 161 6.12 5.71 -7.51
N GLU A 162 7.27 5.13 -7.15
CA GLU A 162 7.43 4.39 -5.90
C GLU A 162 7.00 5.24 -4.68
N ARG A 163 7.38 6.53 -4.66
CA ARG A 163 6.96 7.44 -3.60
C ARG A 163 5.44 7.70 -3.63
N ARG A 164 4.85 7.89 -4.81
CA ARG A 164 3.41 8.10 -5.00
C ARG A 164 2.64 6.91 -4.43
N ILE A 165 3.01 5.69 -4.81
CA ILE A 165 2.38 4.44 -4.35
C ILE A 165 2.44 4.34 -2.83
N ALA A 166 3.62 4.55 -2.24
CA ALA A 166 3.77 4.48 -0.79
C ALA A 166 2.89 5.53 -0.08
N ILE A 167 2.84 6.77 -0.57
CA ILE A 167 1.94 7.80 -0.04
C ILE A 167 0.47 7.33 -0.12
N CYS A 168 0.05 6.84 -1.29
CA CYS A 168 -1.34 6.40 -1.52
C CYS A 168 -1.75 5.27 -0.56
N ILE A 169 -0.88 4.29 -0.32
CA ILE A 169 -1.18 3.17 0.58
C ILE A 169 -1.34 3.67 2.03
N PHE A 170 -0.42 4.51 2.51
CA PHE A 170 -0.51 5.06 3.87
C PHE A 170 -1.71 5.98 4.05
N ASP A 171 -2.07 6.75 3.02
CA ASP A 171 -3.29 7.56 2.99
C ASP A 171 -4.55 6.69 3.07
N ASP A 172 -4.61 5.57 2.33
CA ASP A 172 -5.72 4.62 2.41
C ASP A 172 -5.85 4.02 3.82
N VAL A 173 -4.74 3.67 4.49
CA VAL A 173 -4.77 3.18 5.88
C VAL A 173 -5.33 4.26 6.82
N ALA A 174 -4.84 5.49 6.71
CA ALA A 174 -5.30 6.60 7.54
C ALA A 174 -6.78 6.97 7.28
N GLU A 175 -7.25 6.85 6.04
CA GLU A 175 -8.64 7.07 5.66
C GLU A 175 -9.56 5.97 6.23
N GLN A 176 -9.19 4.70 6.03
CA GLN A 176 -10.07 3.55 6.33
C GLN A 176 -10.02 3.07 7.79
N CYS A 177 -8.93 3.36 8.52
CA CYS A 177 -8.73 2.84 9.89
C CYS A 177 -9.01 3.89 10.99
N ARG A 178 -9.50 5.08 10.63
CA ARG A 178 -9.72 6.22 11.53
C ARG A 178 -10.63 5.91 12.73
N GLU A 179 -11.69 5.12 12.54
CA GLU A 179 -12.65 4.83 13.62
C GLU A 179 -12.12 3.80 14.65
N ALA A 180 -11.25 2.87 14.25
CA ALA A 180 -10.62 1.92 15.17
C ALA A 180 -9.59 2.62 16.07
N ALA A 181 -8.91 3.64 15.53
CA ALA A 181 -8.04 4.52 16.31
C ALA A 181 -8.80 5.29 17.40
N LEU A 182 -10.06 5.68 17.14
CA LEU A 182 -10.90 6.44 18.08
C LEU A 182 -11.56 5.57 19.16
N LYS A 183 -11.81 4.28 18.91
CA LYS A 183 -12.35 3.35 19.94
C LYS A 183 -11.30 2.91 20.96
N SER A 184 -10.04 2.88 20.53
CA SER A 184 -8.86 2.54 21.35
C SER A 184 -8.60 3.52 22.50
N ASP A 185 -9.20 4.71 22.48
CA ASP A 185 -9.07 5.73 23.53
C ASP A 185 -9.97 5.49 24.76
N ASN A 186 -10.99 4.62 24.69
CA ASN A 186 -11.98 4.46 25.77
C ASN A 186 -11.92 3.15 26.56
N GLU A 187 -11.11 2.17 26.14
CA GLU A 187 -10.99 0.90 26.85
C GLU A 187 -9.56 0.38 26.79
N VAL A 188 -8.81 0.65 27.87
CA VAL A 188 -7.64 -0.11 28.34
C VAL A 188 -6.68 -0.57 27.23
N LEU A 189 -5.72 0.27 26.86
CA LEU A 189 -4.55 -0.21 26.11
C LEU A 189 -3.29 -0.11 26.96
N GLY A 190 -2.76 -1.31 27.27
CA GLY A 190 -1.41 -1.52 27.77
C GLY A 190 -0.35 -1.04 26.78
N PRO A 191 0.94 -1.11 27.15
CA PRO A 191 2.00 -0.25 26.62
C PRO A 191 2.44 -0.48 25.16
N ASN A 192 1.74 -1.27 24.34
CA ASN A 192 2.28 -1.78 23.07
C ASN A 192 1.56 -1.31 21.79
N HIS A 193 0.61 -0.38 21.82
CA HIS A 193 -0.04 0.11 20.60
C HIS A 193 0.13 1.62 20.44
N ASN A 194 1.28 2.02 19.88
CA ASN A 194 1.57 3.39 19.45
C ASN A 194 1.32 3.51 17.93
N PHE A 195 0.07 3.39 17.51
CA PHE A 195 -0.31 3.66 16.13
C PHE A 195 -1.22 4.88 16.08
N LEU A 196 -0.67 5.96 15.52
CA LEU A 196 -1.30 7.24 15.11
C LEU A 196 -1.17 8.44 16.07
N PRO A 197 -0.42 9.49 15.67
CA PRO A 197 -0.83 10.87 15.92
C PRO A 197 -1.84 11.31 14.86
N LYS A 198 -3.08 11.57 15.30
CA LYS A 198 -4.18 12.34 14.67
C LYS A 198 -3.95 12.81 13.22
N ILE A 199 -4.52 12.09 12.26
CA ILE A 199 -4.64 12.54 10.86
C ILE A 199 -6.11 12.89 10.61
N ASP A 200 -6.41 14.19 10.58
CA ASP A 200 -7.69 14.70 10.09
C ASP A 200 -7.66 14.83 8.56
N SER A 201 -8.82 14.62 7.95
CA SER A 201 -9.02 14.22 6.56
C SER A 201 -8.59 15.27 5.56
N SER A 202 -8.17 14.86 4.36
CA SER A 202 -8.91 15.30 3.16
C SER A 202 -8.35 14.68 1.87
N LYS A 203 -9.27 14.34 0.97
CA LYS A 203 -9.03 14.37 -0.48
C LYS A 203 -9.16 15.81 -1.00
N HIS A 204 -8.44 16.04 -2.10
CA HIS A 204 -8.40 17.23 -2.97
C HIS A 204 -7.36 18.33 -2.68
N LYS A 205 -6.11 17.87 -2.49
CA LYS A 205 -4.89 18.09 -3.31
C LYS A 205 -4.41 19.49 -3.79
N GLU A 206 -5.02 20.64 -3.48
CA GLU A 206 -4.29 21.94 -3.72
C GLU A 206 -4.63 23.06 -2.73
N GLN A 207 -5.86 23.11 -2.22
CA GLN A 207 -6.24 24.05 -1.14
C GLN A 207 -5.82 23.56 0.26
N THR A 208 -5.68 22.26 0.48
CA THR A 208 -5.31 21.69 1.79
C THR A 208 -3.85 21.95 2.13
N ALA A 209 -2.92 21.84 1.17
CA ALA A 209 -1.52 22.18 1.39
C ALA A 209 -1.36 23.64 1.83
N SER A 210 -2.04 24.59 1.16
CA SER A 210 -2.02 26.01 1.55
C SER A 210 -2.65 26.28 2.91
N ARG A 211 -3.71 25.56 3.30
CA ARG A 211 -4.35 25.70 4.63
C ARG A 211 -3.51 25.08 5.75
N MET A 212 -2.90 23.92 5.53
CA MET A 212 -1.97 23.29 6.48
C MET A 212 -0.70 24.13 6.64
N VAL A 213 -0.13 24.65 5.56
CA VAL A 213 1.01 25.59 5.60
C VAL A 213 0.64 26.87 6.34
N ASN A 214 -0.57 27.43 6.16
CA ASN A 214 -1.02 28.61 6.90
C ASN A 214 -1.24 28.33 8.39
N LEU A 215 -1.82 27.18 8.77
CA LEU A 215 -2.01 26.76 10.17
C LEU A 215 -0.67 26.47 10.87
N LEU A 216 0.27 25.82 10.19
CA LEU A 216 1.63 25.56 10.69
C LEU A 216 2.43 26.86 10.81
N ARG A 217 2.27 27.81 9.88
CA ARG A 217 2.84 29.17 9.98
C ARG A 217 2.23 29.95 11.14
N GLN A 218 0.94 29.79 11.41
CA GLN A 218 0.24 30.43 12.52
C GLN A 218 0.68 29.86 13.88
N LEU A 219 0.95 28.55 13.96
CA LEU A 219 1.55 27.89 15.12
C LEU A 219 3.03 28.29 15.34
N GLN A 220 3.82 28.42 14.27
CA GLN A 220 5.19 28.93 14.33
C GLN A 220 5.27 30.42 14.73
N GLN A 221 4.26 31.22 14.41
CA GLN A 221 4.19 32.64 14.79
C GLN A 221 3.68 32.86 16.22
N THR A 222 2.99 31.89 16.81
CA THR A 222 2.38 32.00 18.16
C THR A 222 3.20 31.36 19.26
N LEU A 223 4.15 30.48 18.93
CA LEU A 223 5.01 29.80 19.90
C LEU A 223 6.49 30.20 19.73
N PRO A 224 7.21 30.52 20.84
CA PRO A 224 8.64 30.84 20.76
C PRO A 224 9.48 29.65 20.24
N PRO A 225 10.54 29.88 19.45
CA PRO A 225 11.39 28.79 18.91
C PRO A 225 11.96 27.84 19.98
N ALA A 226 12.22 28.36 21.18
CA ALA A 226 12.69 27.58 22.32
C ALA A 226 11.64 26.60 22.86
N ALA A 227 10.35 26.91 22.74
CA ALA A 227 9.27 26.03 23.17
C ALA A 227 9.15 24.82 22.22
N LEU A 228 9.22 25.05 20.90
CA LEU A 228 9.21 23.99 19.87
C LEU A 228 10.40 23.03 19.98
N ALA A 229 11.60 23.56 20.22
CA ALA A 229 12.79 22.73 20.40
C ALA A 229 12.73 21.87 21.67
N SER A 230 12.13 22.42 22.75
CA SER A 230 11.93 21.70 24.01
C SER A 230 10.95 20.53 23.86
N THR A 231 9.82 20.73 23.17
CA THR A 231 8.85 19.65 22.91
C THR A 231 9.41 18.56 22.00
N LEU A 232 10.26 18.91 21.04
CA LEU A 232 10.94 17.93 20.19
C LEU A 232 11.99 17.10 20.95
N SER A 233 12.67 17.74 21.92
CA SER A 233 13.70 17.10 22.74
C SER A 233 13.14 16.22 23.86
N SER A 234 11.87 16.43 24.25
CA SER A 234 11.19 15.65 25.28
C SER A 234 10.54 14.35 24.77
N LEU A 235 10.61 14.09 23.47
CA LEU A 235 9.99 12.91 22.86
C LEU A 235 10.91 11.69 22.94
N GLN A 236 10.30 10.52 23.16
CA GLN A 236 11.03 9.26 23.17
C GLN A 236 11.63 8.98 21.78
N PRO A 237 12.81 8.30 21.69
CA PRO A 237 13.48 8.02 20.41
C PRO A 237 12.60 7.32 19.36
N GLN A 238 11.57 6.59 19.81
CA GLN A 238 10.61 5.89 18.97
C GLN A 238 9.56 6.80 18.32
N GLN A 239 9.36 8.02 18.82
CA GLN A 239 8.39 9.01 18.30
C GLN A 239 9.02 10.03 17.33
N GLN A 240 10.35 10.04 17.25
CA GLN A 240 11.10 10.92 16.35
C GLN A 240 10.86 10.63 14.84
N PRO A 241 10.68 9.37 14.37
CA PRO A 241 10.46 9.10 12.96
C PRO A 241 9.15 9.69 12.42
N ALA A 242 8.08 9.69 13.22
CA ALA A 242 6.75 10.20 12.82
C ALA A 242 6.71 11.74 12.74
N LEU A 243 7.51 12.42 13.56
CA LEU A 243 7.69 13.87 13.47
C LEU A 243 8.70 14.25 12.39
N SER A 244 9.73 13.43 12.15
CA SER A 244 10.58 13.55 10.96
C SER A 244 9.76 13.39 9.69
N TYR A 245 8.78 12.48 9.63
CA TYR A 245 7.83 12.38 8.52
C TYR A 245 7.04 13.69 8.30
N PHE A 246 6.52 14.30 9.37
CA PHE A 246 5.80 15.58 9.30
C PHE A 246 6.70 16.77 8.91
N VAL A 247 7.96 16.78 9.38
CA VAL A 247 8.96 17.83 9.08
C VAL A 247 9.56 17.65 7.68
N ILE A 248 9.77 16.42 7.21
CA ILE A 248 10.26 16.10 5.86
C ILE A 248 9.19 16.40 4.82
N CYS A 249 7.91 16.06 5.08
CA CYS A 249 6.79 16.47 4.23
C CYS A 249 6.65 18.00 4.11
N THR A 250 7.06 18.76 5.12
CA THR A 250 7.05 20.24 5.07
C THR A 250 8.29 20.84 4.40
N MET A 251 9.45 20.16 4.45
CA MET A 251 10.69 20.62 3.80
C MET A 251 10.80 20.24 2.31
N CYS A 252 10.12 19.18 1.87
CA CYS A 252 10.12 18.75 0.46
C CYS A 252 9.05 19.42 -0.42
N MET A 253 8.25 20.34 0.14
CA MET A 253 7.29 21.18 -0.59
C MET A 253 7.81 22.61 -0.87
N HIS A 254 9.13 22.81 -0.83
CA HIS A 254 9.85 23.95 -1.43
C HIS A 254 10.98 23.39 -2.31
#